data_AF-A0A3D4NPQ7-F1
#
_entry.id   AF-A0A3D4NPQ7-F1
#
_cell.length_a   1.000
_cell.length_b   1.000
_cell.length_c   1.000
_cell.angle_alpha   90.00
_cell.angle_beta   90.00
_cell.angle_gamma   90.00
#
_symmetry.space_group_name_H-M   'P 1'
#
loop_
_entity.id
_entity.type
_entity.pdbx_description
1 polymer ?
#
loop_
_entity_poly.entity_id
_entity_poly.type
_entity_poly.pdbx_seq_one_letter_code
_entity_poly.pdbx_strand_id
1 'polypeptide(L)'
;MLKRLAWLALCVCAPLSAAPHIDNQRLQQLANDPFWISLGHYETAKLGGWRSYVSDKKFFLAPDGNEHPERELTATVQALYAPASAGEQHAQCVYPARTRWLKAQLDLSDLPTPDCSEFKQWFKDVSPHSAVMIFPAAYLNSPSSMFGHTLLRIDQADVQRDQTALLSYAINFGAYIEGSDNSILYAWKGLMGGYPGLFALVPYQEKLSEYRSLENRDLWEYRLNLTQQETERMVEHVWELKQIQFDYFFFDENCSYRLLELLQVARPSLRLTEQFPLTAIPTDTVKAVKEAGLVQSIEYRPSRERELLSRAEPLTDEEQQWVLNVSADQKRLQTPAFQAQ
;
A
#
# COMPACT_ATOMS: atom_id res chain seq x y z
N MET A 1 -45.74 -58.40 2.76
CA MET A 1 -45.02 -58.12 1.51
C MET A 1 -45.07 -56.61 1.24
N LEU A 2 -43.90 -56.01 1.03
CA LEU A 2 -43.64 -54.63 0.56
C LEU A 2 -44.03 -53.42 1.43
N LYS A 3 -43.12 -53.08 2.36
CA LYS A 3 -42.70 -51.70 2.63
C LYS A 3 -41.72 -51.27 1.52
N ARG A 4 -41.94 -50.16 0.79
CA ARG A 4 -40.89 -49.34 0.12
C ARG A 4 -41.47 -47.92 -0.09
N LEU A 5 -41.09 -46.96 0.76
CA LEU A 5 -40.03 -45.97 0.50
C LEU A 5 -40.37 -45.06 -0.68
N ALA A 6 -41.27 -44.09 -0.46
CA ALA A 6 -41.31 -42.86 -1.24
C ALA A 6 -40.40 -41.85 -0.53
N TRP A 7 -39.12 -41.82 -0.93
CA TRP A 7 -38.22 -40.73 -0.55
C TRP A 7 -38.62 -39.49 -1.36
N LEU A 8 -39.13 -38.48 -0.65
CA LEU A 8 -39.26 -37.13 -1.16
C LEU A 8 -37.86 -36.61 -1.52
N ALA A 9 -37.58 -36.54 -2.82
CA ALA A 9 -36.51 -35.70 -3.34
C ALA A 9 -36.97 -34.24 -3.24
N LEU A 10 -36.81 -33.63 -2.06
CA LEU A 10 -36.77 -32.17 -1.96
C LEU A 10 -35.45 -31.73 -2.61
N CYS A 11 -35.50 -31.44 -3.91
CA CYS A 11 -34.49 -30.61 -4.54
C CYS A 11 -34.54 -29.25 -3.86
N VAL A 12 -33.62 -29.02 -2.91
CA VAL A 12 -33.28 -27.68 -2.45
C VAL A 12 -32.64 -26.99 -3.65
N CYS A 13 -33.47 -26.35 -4.48
CA CYS A 13 -33.00 -25.38 -5.45
C CYS A 13 -32.44 -24.21 -4.64
N ALA A 14 -31.14 -24.24 -4.36
CA ALA A 14 -30.45 -23.03 -3.96
C ALA A 14 -30.72 -21.99 -5.06
N PRO A 15 -31.15 -20.76 -4.72
CA PRO A 15 -31.34 -19.73 -5.72
C PRO A 15 -29.98 -19.46 -6.38
N LEU A 16 -29.84 -19.86 -7.64
CA LEU A 16 -28.75 -19.42 -8.49
C LEU A 16 -29.09 -17.99 -8.93
N SER A 17 -28.53 -16.99 -8.25
CA SER A 17 -28.48 -15.64 -8.79
C SER A 17 -27.49 -15.66 -9.96
N ALA A 18 -27.98 -15.43 -11.17
CA ALA A 18 -27.12 -15.31 -12.34
C ALA A 18 -26.59 -13.89 -12.43
N ALA A 19 -25.33 -13.74 -12.83
CA ALA A 19 -24.77 -12.41 -13.11
C ALA A 19 -25.60 -11.70 -14.19
N PRO A 20 -25.83 -10.38 -14.06
CA PRO A 20 -26.62 -9.64 -15.01
C PRO A 20 -25.91 -9.59 -16.35
N HIS A 21 -26.70 -9.55 -17.42
CA HIS A 21 -26.16 -9.22 -18.73
C HIS A 21 -25.83 -7.73 -18.79
N ILE A 22 -24.54 -7.40 -18.86
CA ILE A 22 -24.07 -6.03 -19.09
C ILE A 22 -24.08 -5.79 -20.59
N ASP A 23 -24.75 -4.73 -21.06
CA ASP A 23 -24.68 -4.38 -22.47
C ASP A 23 -23.25 -4.01 -22.88
N ASN A 24 -22.89 -4.31 -24.13
CA ASN A 24 -21.51 -4.13 -24.61
C ASN A 24 -21.02 -2.68 -24.51
N GLN A 25 -21.91 -1.69 -24.68
CA GLN A 25 -21.52 -0.29 -24.62
C GLN A 25 -21.18 0.12 -23.18
N ARG A 26 -22.01 -0.27 -22.21
CA ARG A 26 -21.76 -0.04 -20.79
C ARG A 26 -20.53 -0.79 -20.30
N LEU A 27 -20.34 -2.03 -20.75
CA LEU A 27 -19.15 -2.81 -20.44
C LEU A 27 -17.88 -2.08 -20.90
N GLN A 28 -17.84 -1.61 -22.15
CA GLN A 28 -16.70 -0.86 -22.68
C GLN A 28 -16.51 0.49 -21.96
N GLN A 29 -17.59 1.17 -21.59
CA GLN A 29 -17.50 2.40 -20.80
C GLN A 29 -16.84 2.15 -19.44
N LEU A 30 -17.26 1.11 -18.72
CA LEU A 30 -16.72 0.78 -17.40
C LEU A 30 -15.29 0.21 -17.49
N ALA A 31 -15.00 -0.60 -18.51
CA ALA A 31 -13.67 -1.16 -18.73
C ALA A 31 -12.61 -0.08 -19.02
N ASN A 32 -13.02 1.07 -19.56
CA ASN A 32 -12.15 2.22 -19.80
C ASN A 32 -12.28 3.30 -18.71
N ASP A 33 -13.06 3.06 -17.65
CA ASP A 33 -13.18 3.99 -16.54
C ASP A 33 -11.82 4.12 -15.83
N PRO A 34 -11.31 5.34 -15.56
CA PRO A 34 -10.00 5.53 -14.94
C PRO A 34 -9.84 4.80 -13.60
N PHE A 35 -10.93 4.62 -12.85
CA PHE A 35 -10.88 3.88 -11.61
C PHE A 35 -10.67 2.38 -11.84
N TRP A 36 -11.36 1.79 -12.81
CA TRP A 36 -11.16 0.39 -13.18
C TRP A 36 -9.75 0.14 -13.70
N ILE A 37 -9.27 1.06 -14.55
CA ILE A 37 -7.90 1.06 -15.06
C ILE A 37 -6.88 1.09 -13.91
N SER A 38 -7.13 1.91 -12.88
CA SER A 38 -6.26 1.99 -11.69
C SER A 38 -6.32 0.72 -10.84
N LEU A 39 -7.51 0.15 -10.61
CA LEU A 39 -7.68 -1.09 -9.84
C LEU A 39 -6.97 -2.29 -10.48
N GLY A 40 -6.88 -2.32 -11.81
CA GLY A 40 -6.14 -3.36 -12.51
C GLY A 40 -4.68 -3.02 -12.80
N HIS A 41 -4.18 -1.87 -12.33
CA HIS A 41 -2.82 -1.37 -12.61
C HIS A 41 -2.47 -1.36 -14.10
N TYR A 42 -3.43 -0.97 -14.94
CA TYR A 42 -3.25 -0.97 -16.39
C TYR A 42 -2.56 0.31 -16.88
N GLU A 43 -1.63 0.12 -17.81
CA GLU A 43 -1.01 1.17 -18.64
C GLU A 43 -1.27 0.88 -20.13
N THR A 44 -1.13 1.91 -20.96
CA THR A 44 -1.19 1.73 -22.41
C THR A 44 0.10 1.11 -22.91
N ALA A 45 0.01 -0.06 -23.57
CA ALA A 45 1.17 -0.73 -24.13
C ALA A 45 1.79 0.05 -25.31
N LYS A 46 3.10 -0.12 -25.55
CA LYS A 46 3.86 0.61 -26.58
C LYS A 46 3.30 0.48 -28.01
N LEU A 47 2.58 -0.60 -28.30
CA LEU A 47 1.97 -0.89 -29.60
C LEU A 47 0.44 -0.68 -29.61
N GLY A 48 -0.09 0.00 -28.58
CA GLY A 48 -1.53 0.11 -28.33
C GLY A 48 -2.08 -1.05 -27.51
N GLY A 49 -3.28 -0.86 -26.97
CA GLY A 49 -3.91 -1.81 -26.03
C GLY A 49 -3.50 -1.57 -24.57
N TRP A 50 -4.01 -2.42 -23.68
CA TRP A 50 -3.76 -2.35 -22.24
C TRP A 50 -2.75 -3.42 -21.82
N ARG A 51 -1.96 -3.09 -20.80
CA ARG A 51 -1.12 -4.05 -20.08
C ARG A 51 -1.11 -3.68 -18.62
N SER A 52 -1.29 -4.66 -17.74
CA SER A 52 -1.12 -4.48 -16.31
C SER A 52 0.34 -4.61 -15.88
N TYR A 53 0.72 -3.82 -14.89
CA TYR A 53 1.98 -3.98 -14.15
C TYR A 53 2.01 -5.18 -13.19
N VAL A 54 0.84 -5.65 -12.75
CA VAL A 54 0.72 -6.89 -11.98
C VAL A 54 1.08 -8.06 -12.88
N SER A 55 2.11 -8.81 -12.49
CA SER A 55 2.61 -9.98 -13.23
C SER A 55 2.07 -11.30 -12.69
N ASP A 56 1.53 -11.29 -11.47
CA ASP A 56 0.92 -12.47 -10.87
C ASP A 56 -0.47 -12.76 -11.47
N LYS A 57 -0.58 -13.89 -12.17
CA LYS A 57 -1.84 -14.33 -12.78
C LYS A 57 -2.97 -14.51 -11.77
N LYS A 58 -2.67 -14.74 -10.48
CA LYS A 58 -3.70 -14.96 -9.46
C LYS A 58 -4.52 -13.70 -9.12
N PHE A 59 -4.03 -12.52 -9.51
CA PHE A 59 -4.75 -11.25 -9.34
C PHE A 59 -5.88 -11.04 -10.36
N PHE A 60 -5.85 -11.79 -11.47
CA PHE A 60 -6.83 -11.70 -12.53
C PHE A 60 -7.80 -12.87 -12.44
N LEU A 61 -9.08 -12.57 -12.57
CA LEU A 61 -10.14 -13.56 -12.68
C LEU A 61 -10.29 -14.06 -14.12
N ALA A 62 -10.03 -13.20 -15.10
CA ALA A 62 -9.93 -13.58 -16.51
C ALA A 62 -8.51 -14.12 -16.82
N PRO A 63 -8.37 -15.21 -17.60
CA PRO A 63 -7.05 -15.77 -17.94
C PRO A 63 -6.09 -14.80 -18.64
N ASP A 64 -6.64 -13.80 -19.33
CA ASP A 64 -5.97 -12.73 -20.05
C ASP A 64 -6.38 -11.34 -19.55
N GLY A 65 -6.87 -11.29 -18.30
CA GLY A 65 -7.34 -10.06 -17.66
C GLY A 65 -6.25 -9.00 -17.56
N ASN A 66 -4.98 -9.38 -17.54
CA ASN A 66 -3.83 -8.48 -17.51
C ASN A 66 -3.69 -7.61 -18.78
N GLU A 67 -4.29 -8.00 -19.90
CA GLU A 67 -4.25 -7.25 -21.17
C GLU A 67 -5.64 -6.78 -21.63
N HIS A 68 -6.69 -7.32 -21.01
CA HIS A 68 -8.08 -7.11 -21.40
C HIS A 68 -8.93 -6.67 -20.20
N PRO A 69 -8.93 -5.36 -19.86
CA PRO A 69 -9.73 -4.83 -18.74
C PRO A 69 -11.21 -5.16 -18.84
N GLU A 70 -11.76 -5.26 -20.05
CA GLU A 70 -13.16 -5.61 -20.30
C GLU A 70 -13.48 -7.08 -19.95
N ARG A 71 -12.53 -7.99 -20.21
CA ARG A 71 -12.66 -9.40 -19.86
C ARG A 71 -12.52 -9.59 -18.36
N GLU A 72 -11.57 -8.89 -17.75
CA GLU A 72 -11.40 -8.90 -16.30
C GLU A 72 -12.64 -8.36 -15.58
N LEU A 73 -13.24 -7.29 -16.10
CA LEU A 73 -14.47 -6.72 -15.53
C LEU A 73 -15.61 -7.74 -15.61
N THR A 74 -15.80 -8.36 -16.77
CA THR A 74 -16.82 -9.38 -16.98
C THR A 74 -16.62 -10.58 -16.05
N ALA A 75 -15.39 -11.09 -15.96
CA ALA A 75 -15.05 -12.20 -15.07
C ALA A 75 -15.23 -11.82 -13.60
N THR A 76 -14.90 -10.59 -13.22
CA THR A 76 -15.14 -10.07 -11.87
C THR A 76 -16.62 -10.08 -11.55
N VAL A 77 -17.47 -9.50 -12.40
CA VAL A 77 -18.92 -9.48 -12.18
C VAL A 77 -19.47 -10.91 -12.07
N GLN A 78 -19.06 -11.83 -12.96
CA GLN A 78 -19.47 -13.23 -12.86
C GLN A 78 -19.07 -13.87 -11.52
N ALA A 79 -17.85 -13.62 -11.05
CA ALA A 79 -17.35 -14.16 -9.80
C ALA A 79 -18.07 -13.57 -8.56
N LEU A 80 -18.59 -12.34 -8.62
CA LEU A 80 -19.38 -11.75 -7.53
C LEU A 80 -20.69 -12.50 -7.27
N TYR A 81 -21.23 -13.18 -8.29
CA TYR A 81 -22.46 -13.98 -8.24
C TYR A 81 -22.20 -15.47 -7.93
N ALA A 82 -20.96 -15.88 -7.67
CA ALA A 82 -20.66 -17.25 -7.29
C ALA A 82 -21.35 -17.63 -5.96
N PRO A 83 -21.57 -18.92 -5.67
CA PRO A 83 -22.20 -19.32 -4.42
C PRO A 83 -21.40 -18.87 -3.19
N ALA A 84 -22.09 -18.34 -2.18
CA ALA A 84 -21.50 -17.91 -0.90
C ALA A 84 -20.74 -19.04 -0.15
N SER A 85 -20.94 -20.31 -0.54
CA SER A 85 -20.22 -21.47 0.00
C SER A 85 -18.71 -21.41 -0.24
N ALA A 86 -18.22 -20.54 -1.13
CA ALA A 86 -16.78 -20.29 -1.30
C ALA A 86 -16.14 -19.60 -0.07
N GLY A 87 -16.93 -19.03 0.85
CA GLY A 87 -16.44 -18.40 2.07
C GLY A 87 -15.43 -17.29 1.78
N GLU A 88 -14.28 -17.32 2.47
CA GLU A 88 -13.20 -16.32 2.31
C GLU A 88 -12.60 -16.28 0.89
N GLN A 89 -12.73 -17.35 0.10
CA GLN A 89 -12.27 -17.40 -1.28
C GLN A 89 -13.26 -16.77 -2.27
N HIS A 90 -14.42 -16.32 -1.79
CA HIS A 90 -15.40 -15.66 -2.63
C HIS A 90 -14.86 -14.31 -3.15
N ALA A 91 -15.15 -13.96 -4.40
CA ALA A 91 -14.62 -12.74 -5.03
C ALA A 91 -14.95 -11.45 -4.25
N GLN A 92 -16.12 -11.39 -3.60
CA GLN A 92 -16.47 -10.29 -2.69
C GLN A 92 -15.53 -10.11 -1.49
N CYS A 93 -14.88 -11.19 -1.03
CA CYS A 93 -13.93 -11.17 0.09
C CYS A 93 -12.49 -10.91 -0.39
N VAL A 94 -12.14 -11.41 -1.57
CA VAL A 94 -10.81 -11.21 -2.18
C VAL A 94 -10.68 -9.82 -2.80
N TYR A 95 -11.75 -9.32 -3.44
CA TYR A 95 -11.78 -8.07 -4.19
C TYR A 95 -12.82 -7.06 -3.64
N PRO A 96 -12.71 -6.59 -2.38
CA PRO A 96 -13.66 -5.66 -1.78
C PRO A 96 -13.75 -4.31 -2.49
N ALA A 97 -12.64 -3.75 -2.99
CA ALA A 97 -12.64 -2.48 -3.71
C ALA A 97 -13.34 -2.60 -5.07
N ARG A 98 -13.01 -3.65 -5.84
CA ARG A 98 -13.71 -3.96 -7.12
C ARG A 98 -15.19 -4.21 -6.87
N THR A 99 -15.51 -4.97 -5.83
CA THR A 99 -16.90 -5.29 -5.43
C THR A 99 -17.69 -4.04 -5.13
N ARG A 100 -17.19 -3.17 -4.23
CA ARG A 100 -17.89 -1.94 -3.85
C ARG A 100 -18.16 -1.06 -5.06
N TRP A 101 -17.18 -0.91 -5.94
CA TRP A 101 -17.33 -0.09 -7.14
C TRP A 101 -18.31 -0.68 -8.15
N LEU A 102 -18.19 -1.97 -8.48
CA LEU A 102 -19.10 -2.63 -9.41
C LEU A 102 -20.54 -2.65 -8.90
N LYS A 103 -20.75 -2.87 -7.59
CA LYS A 103 -22.07 -2.74 -6.96
C LYS A 103 -22.69 -1.37 -7.22
N ALA A 104 -21.92 -0.30 -7.06
CA ALA A 104 -22.39 1.06 -7.28
C ALA A 104 -22.61 1.37 -8.78
N GLN A 105 -21.72 0.91 -9.66
CA GLN A 105 -21.78 1.21 -11.10
C GLN A 105 -22.86 0.46 -11.86
N LEU A 106 -23.23 -0.73 -11.39
CA LEU A 106 -24.17 -1.64 -12.05
C LEU A 106 -25.46 -1.85 -11.24
N ASP A 107 -25.60 -1.17 -10.09
CA ASP A 107 -26.74 -1.31 -9.17
C ASP A 107 -27.01 -2.77 -8.77
N LEU A 108 -25.93 -3.49 -8.40
CA LEU A 108 -26.01 -4.92 -8.06
C LEU A 108 -26.62 -5.12 -6.67
N SER A 109 -27.94 -5.34 -6.63
CA SER A 109 -28.70 -5.49 -5.37
C SER A 109 -28.91 -6.93 -4.90
N ASP A 110 -28.68 -7.92 -5.76
CA ASP A 110 -29.03 -9.34 -5.57
C ASP A 110 -27.82 -10.26 -5.39
N LEU A 111 -26.66 -9.69 -5.03
CA LEU A 111 -25.45 -10.44 -4.77
C LEU A 111 -25.61 -11.39 -3.57
N PRO A 112 -24.99 -12.58 -3.61
CA PRO A 112 -24.89 -13.46 -2.46
C PRO A 112 -24.12 -12.78 -1.32
N THR A 113 -24.34 -13.21 -0.08
CA THR A 113 -23.71 -12.62 1.12
C THR A 113 -22.71 -13.60 1.75
N PRO A 114 -21.49 -13.77 1.18
CA PRO A 114 -20.45 -14.56 1.81
C PRO A 114 -19.99 -13.92 3.13
N ASP A 115 -19.53 -14.74 4.07
CA ASP A 115 -18.89 -14.21 5.27
C ASP A 115 -17.40 -13.96 5.04
N CYS A 116 -17.06 -12.69 4.83
CA CYS A 116 -15.68 -12.23 4.67
C CYS A 116 -15.07 -11.85 6.04
N SER A 117 -14.99 -12.80 6.95
CA SER A 117 -14.59 -12.55 8.34
C SER A 117 -13.14 -12.06 8.44
N GLU A 118 -12.24 -12.60 7.63
CA GLU A 118 -10.82 -12.20 7.61
C GLU A 118 -10.66 -10.75 7.15
N PHE A 119 -11.30 -10.38 6.04
CA PHE A 119 -11.27 -9.01 5.53
C PHE A 119 -11.89 -8.02 6.54
N LYS A 120 -13.07 -8.34 7.09
CA LYS A 120 -13.76 -7.47 8.06
C LYS A 120 -12.91 -7.22 9.30
N GLN A 121 -12.26 -8.26 9.82
CA GLN A 121 -11.40 -8.13 11.00
C GLN A 121 -10.16 -7.31 10.66
N TRP A 122 -9.46 -7.63 9.57
CA TRP A 122 -8.29 -6.88 9.11
C TRP A 122 -8.60 -5.40 8.88
N PHE A 123 -9.69 -5.09 8.17
CA PHE A 123 -10.07 -3.71 7.87
C PHE A 123 -10.44 -2.92 9.13
N LYS A 124 -11.08 -3.60 10.10
CA LYS A 124 -11.37 -3.04 11.42
C LYS A 124 -10.11 -2.75 12.23
N ASP A 125 -9.10 -3.62 12.17
CA ASP A 125 -7.84 -3.42 12.90
C ASP A 125 -7.03 -2.27 12.30
N VAL A 126 -7.02 -2.15 10.96
CA VAL A 126 -6.39 -1.01 10.28
C VAL A 126 -7.14 0.29 10.56
N SER A 127 -8.48 0.25 10.60
CA SER A 127 -9.37 1.39 10.86
C SER A 127 -8.98 2.66 10.09
N PRO A 128 -8.98 2.59 8.74
CA PRO A 128 -8.41 3.65 7.91
C PRO A 128 -9.27 4.93 7.95
N HIS A 129 -8.68 6.04 8.40
CA HIS A 129 -9.37 7.33 8.47
C HIS A 129 -8.67 8.43 7.67
N SER A 130 -7.34 8.51 7.72
CA SER A 130 -6.57 9.47 6.93
C SER A 130 -5.22 8.91 6.51
N ALA A 131 -4.57 9.54 5.53
CA ALA A 131 -3.27 9.12 5.03
C ALA A 131 -2.22 10.23 5.14
N VAL A 132 -0.98 9.82 5.39
CA VAL A 132 0.20 10.69 5.45
C VAL A 132 1.28 10.10 4.56
N MET A 133 1.75 10.85 3.58
CA MET A 133 2.92 10.47 2.79
C MET A 133 4.17 10.82 3.56
N ILE A 134 5.03 9.85 3.83
CA ILE A 134 6.27 10.05 4.55
C ILE A 134 7.43 9.93 3.57
N PHE A 135 8.34 10.88 3.63
CA PHE A 135 9.56 10.93 2.83
C PHE A 135 10.78 10.96 3.75
N PRO A 136 11.51 9.85 3.89
CA PRO A 136 12.82 9.84 4.52
C PRO A 136 13.90 10.47 3.60
N ALA A 137 14.67 11.42 4.13
CA ALA A 137 15.76 12.12 3.43
C ALA A 137 16.80 11.16 2.83
N ALA A 138 17.43 11.44 1.69
CA ALA A 138 18.42 10.55 1.06
C ALA A 138 19.47 9.97 2.04
N TYR A 139 19.78 8.67 1.92
CA TYR A 139 20.83 7.99 2.69
C TYR A 139 21.93 7.46 1.78
N LEU A 140 23.04 8.19 1.73
CA LEU A 140 24.14 7.95 0.78
C LEU A 140 24.89 6.63 1.03
N ASN A 141 24.79 6.05 2.23
CA ASN A 141 25.50 4.83 2.59
C ASN A 141 24.79 3.54 2.14
N SER A 142 23.63 3.63 1.47
CA SER A 142 22.95 2.50 0.85
C SER A 142 22.47 2.85 -0.56
N PRO A 143 22.90 2.13 -1.62
CA PRO A 143 22.47 2.39 -3.00
C PRO A 143 20.93 2.35 -3.19
N SER A 144 20.22 1.51 -2.43
CA SER A 144 18.76 1.40 -2.49
C SER A 144 18.01 2.54 -1.79
N SER A 145 18.68 3.31 -0.93
CA SER A 145 18.12 4.45 -0.17
C SER A 145 18.73 5.80 -0.58
N MET A 146 19.65 5.80 -1.56
CA MET A 146 20.46 6.94 -1.97
C MET A 146 19.62 8.10 -2.52
N PHE A 147 18.45 7.82 -3.09
CA PHE A 147 17.54 8.84 -3.65
C PHE A 147 16.35 9.15 -2.73
N GLY A 148 16.35 8.63 -1.51
CA GLY A 148 15.16 8.60 -0.67
C GLY A 148 14.19 7.52 -1.10
N HIS A 149 13.05 7.45 -0.42
CA HIS A 149 11.89 6.65 -0.81
C HIS A 149 10.65 7.25 -0.17
N THR A 150 9.46 6.77 -0.52
CA THR A 150 8.23 7.21 0.13
C THR A 150 7.49 6.00 0.70
N LEU A 151 6.70 6.23 1.74
CA LEU A 151 5.71 5.29 2.27
C LEU A 151 4.42 6.04 2.60
N LEU A 152 3.29 5.33 2.68
CA LEU A 152 2.03 5.89 3.16
C LEU A 152 1.73 5.38 4.56
N ARG A 153 1.59 6.27 5.54
CA ARG A 153 1.05 5.93 6.85
C ARG A 153 -0.47 6.11 6.85
N ILE A 154 -1.18 5.13 7.37
CA ILE A 154 -2.64 5.12 7.52
C ILE A 154 -2.98 5.34 8.99
N ASP A 155 -3.57 6.50 9.26
CA ASP A 155 -3.95 6.95 10.60
C ASP A 155 -5.41 6.57 10.87
N GLN A 156 -5.69 6.14 12.11
CA GLN A 156 -7.05 6.03 12.65
C GLN A 156 -7.57 7.42 13.07
N ALA A 157 -8.88 7.55 13.30
CA ALA A 157 -9.54 8.84 13.55
C ALA A 157 -8.92 9.65 14.70
N ASP A 158 -8.51 8.98 15.77
CA ASP A 158 -8.06 9.61 17.01
C ASP A 158 -6.54 9.79 17.11
N VAL A 159 -5.78 9.42 16.06
CA VAL A 159 -4.30 9.40 16.09
C VAL A 159 -3.67 10.74 16.50
N GLN A 160 -4.21 11.86 16.01
CA GLN A 160 -3.67 13.18 16.35
C GLN A 160 -4.01 13.59 17.79
N ARG A 161 -5.24 13.32 18.23
CA ARG A 161 -5.71 13.68 19.58
C ARG A 161 -4.93 12.91 20.65
N ASP A 162 -4.75 11.61 20.42
CA ASP A 162 -4.19 10.69 21.42
C ASP A 162 -2.68 10.49 21.24
N GLN A 163 -2.07 11.16 20.24
CA GLN A 163 -0.65 11.06 19.90
C GLN A 163 -0.17 9.62 19.61
N THR A 164 -1.06 8.79 19.07
CA THR A 164 -0.85 7.35 18.86
C THR A 164 -0.33 6.99 17.46
N ALA A 165 0.33 7.93 16.77
CA ALA A 165 0.83 7.71 15.40
C ALA A 165 1.74 6.46 15.28
N LEU A 166 2.41 6.04 16.35
CA LEU A 166 3.22 4.81 16.38
C LEU A 166 2.41 3.53 16.22
N LEU A 167 1.13 3.55 16.57
CA LEU A 167 0.19 2.42 16.46
C LEU A 167 -0.46 2.33 15.07
N SER A 168 -0.17 3.30 14.19
CA SER A 168 -0.66 3.32 12.82
C SER A 168 0.02 2.27 11.94
N TYR A 169 -0.53 2.04 10.75
CA TYR A 169 0.06 1.13 9.76
C TYR A 169 0.78 1.90 8.65
N ALA A 170 1.83 1.32 8.10
CA ALA A 170 2.58 1.83 6.96
C ALA A 170 2.40 0.89 5.76
N ILE A 171 2.00 1.47 4.63
CA ILE A 171 2.02 0.83 3.32
C ILE A 171 3.35 1.17 2.65
N ASN A 172 4.10 0.13 2.28
CA ASN A 172 5.31 0.23 1.50
C ASN A 172 5.28 -0.78 0.34
N PHE A 173 6.06 -0.50 -0.68
CA PHE A 173 6.30 -1.41 -1.79
C PHE A 173 7.80 -1.70 -1.91
N GLY A 174 8.17 -2.95 -2.09
CA GLY A 174 9.58 -3.32 -2.17
C GLY A 174 9.80 -4.71 -2.74
N ALA A 175 11.05 -4.99 -3.09
CA ALA A 175 11.47 -6.30 -3.54
C ALA A 175 11.33 -7.33 -2.40
N TYR A 176 10.68 -8.45 -2.68
CA TYR A 176 10.62 -9.60 -1.79
C TYR A 176 11.79 -10.53 -2.05
N ILE A 177 12.50 -10.92 -0.98
CA ILE A 177 13.66 -11.81 -1.04
C ILE A 177 13.34 -13.04 -0.20
N GLU A 178 13.25 -14.20 -0.84
CA GLU A 178 13.26 -15.49 -0.12
C GLU A 178 14.70 -15.84 0.25
N GLY A 179 15.01 -15.80 1.56
CA GLY A 179 16.27 -16.31 2.09
C GLY A 179 17.49 -15.38 1.99
N SER A 180 18.56 -15.81 2.63
CA SER A 180 19.81 -15.06 2.87
C SER A 180 20.68 -14.96 1.61
N ASP A 181 20.42 -13.98 0.74
CA ASP A 181 21.27 -13.73 -0.43
C ASP A 181 22.18 -12.51 -0.26
N ASN A 182 23.44 -12.67 -0.67
CA ASN A 182 24.56 -11.75 -0.47
C ASN A 182 24.33 -10.36 -1.12
N SER A 183 24.68 -9.31 -0.38
CA SER A 183 24.38 -7.88 -0.61
C SER A 183 24.89 -7.25 -1.92
N ILE A 184 25.82 -7.88 -2.64
CA ILE A 184 26.38 -7.38 -3.91
C ILE A 184 25.60 -7.88 -5.13
N LEU A 185 25.12 -9.14 -5.10
CA LEU A 185 24.18 -9.67 -6.09
C LEU A 185 22.82 -8.95 -6.02
N TYR A 186 22.44 -8.50 -4.82
CA TYR A 186 21.25 -7.69 -4.51
C TYR A 186 21.22 -6.36 -5.27
N ALA A 187 22.31 -5.58 -5.26
CA ALA A 187 22.34 -4.30 -5.95
C ALA A 187 22.21 -4.47 -7.47
N TRP A 188 22.93 -5.42 -8.07
CA TRP A 188 22.91 -5.67 -9.51
C TRP A 188 21.58 -6.27 -10.01
N LYS A 189 21.01 -7.25 -9.30
CA LYS A 189 19.70 -7.85 -9.63
C LYS A 189 18.53 -6.91 -9.32
N GLY A 190 18.62 -6.11 -8.26
CA GLY A 190 17.65 -5.06 -7.96
C GLY A 190 17.60 -4.03 -9.10
N LEU A 191 18.75 -3.56 -9.57
CA LEU A 191 18.86 -2.60 -10.69
C LEU A 191 18.35 -3.13 -12.04
N MET A 192 18.34 -4.45 -12.27
CA MET A 192 17.89 -5.08 -13.53
C MET A 192 16.54 -5.80 -13.44
N GLY A 193 15.83 -5.68 -12.32
CA GLY A 193 14.48 -6.21 -12.15
C GLY A 193 14.35 -7.72 -11.90
N GLY A 194 15.30 -8.29 -11.15
CA GLY A 194 15.36 -9.72 -10.86
C GLY A 194 14.61 -10.21 -9.60
N TYR A 195 13.78 -9.38 -8.96
CA TYR A 195 13.03 -9.75 -7.74
C TYR A 195 11.56 -9.33 -7.84
N PRO A 196 10.60 -10.15 -7.38
CA PRO A 196 9.19 -9.77 -7.38
C PRO A 196 8.95 -8.61 -6.41
N GLY A 197 8.22 -7.59 -6.87
CA GLY A 197 7.76 -6.48 -6.03
C GLY A 197 6.45 -6.82 -5.34
N LEU A 198 6.32 -6.47 -4.05
CA LEU A 198 5.11 -6.69 -3.25
C LEU A 198 4.72 -5.43 -2.48
N PHE A 199 3.42 -5.19 -2.35
CA PHE A 199 2.90 -4.30 -1.31
C PHE A 199 2.90 -4.99 0.05
N ALA A 200 3.31 -4.26 1.07
CA ALA A 200 3.27 -4.69 2.45
C ALA A 200 2.56 -3.63 3.30
N LEU A 201 1.73 -4.10 4.23
CA LEU A 201 1.16 -3.30 5.30
C LEU A 201 1.78 -3.75 6.61
N VAL A 202 2.56 -2.87 7.25
CA VAL A 202 3.35 -3.19 8.45
C VAL A 202 3.09 -2.17 9.56
N PRO A 203 3.29 -2.51 10.85
CA PRO A 203 3.21 -1.53 11.93
C PRO A 203 4.18 -0.36 11.71
N TYR A 204 3.72 0.89 11.85
CA TYR A 204 4.54 2.07 11.57
C TYR A 204 5.73 2.20 12.52
N GLN A 205 5.58 1.79 13.79
CA GLN A 205 6.68 1.81 14.76
C GLN A 205 7.93 1.07 14.26
N GLU A 206 7.76 -0.08 13.60
CA GLU A 206 8.87 -0.86 13.07
C GLU A 206 9.65 -0.06 12.02
N LYS A 207 8.93 0.57 11.08
CA LYS A 207 9.53 1.43 10.04
C LYS A 207 10.15 2.69 10.60
N LEU A 208 9.52 3.30 11.60
CA LEU A 208 10.08 4.48 12.24
C LEU A 208 11.39 4.17 12.97
N SER A 209 11.46 3.03 13.65
CA SER A 209 12.69 2.59 14.32
C SER A 209 13.83 2.35 13.34
N GLU A 210 13.53 1.70 12.19
CA GLU A 210 14.46 1.49 11.10
C GLU A 210 15.07 2.83 10.62
N TYR A 211 14.23 3.80 10.23
CA TYR A 211 14.73 5.06 9.67
C TYR A 211 15.39 6.00 10.67
N ARG A 212 14.83 6.12 11.89
CA ARG A 212 15.34 7.09 12.87
C ARG A 212 16.54 6.57 13.65
N SER A 213 16.55 5.28 14.00
CA SER A 213 17.55 4.72 14.90
C SER A 213 18.67 3.98 14.17
N LEU A 214 18.36 3.30 13.06
CA LEU A 214 19.39 2.55 12.30
C LEU A 214 19.99 3.42 11.19
N GLU A 215 19.17 4.17 10.46
CA GLU A 215 19.65 4.97 9.33
C GLU A 215 19.95 6.44 9.68
N ASN A 216 19.56 6.93 10.87
CA ASN A 216 19.70 8.34 11.30
C ASN A 216 19.16 9.36 10.30
N ARG A 217 17.97 9.13 9.73
CA ARG A 217 17.40 9.98 8.69
C ARG A 217 16.35 10.95 9.22
N ASP A 218 16.39 12.16 8.68
CA ASP A 218 15.31 13.13 8.81
C ASP A 218 14.09 12.67 8.00
N LEU A 219 12.89 12.93 8.52
CA LEU A 219 11.64 12.57 7.89
C LEU A 219 10.78 13.81 7.65
N TRP A 220 10.17 13.88 6.48
CA TRP A 220 9.06 14.80 6.21
C TRP A 220 7.76 14.02 6.11
N GLU A 221 6.76 14.44 6.88
CA GLU A 221 5.42 13.87 6.88
C GLU A 221 4.46 14.85 6.19
N TYR A 222 3.96 14.48 5.02
CA TYR A 222 3.01 15.24 4.21
C TYR A 222 1.60 14.70 4.47
N ARG A 223 0.85 15.37 5.33
CA ARG A 223 -0.53 14.99 5.62
C ARG A 223 -1.39 15.24 4.39
N LEU A 224 -2.11 14.22 3.93
CA LEU A 224 -2.91 14.29 2.72
C LEU A 224 -4.34 14.71 3.05
N ASN A 225 -4.96 15.52 2.18
CA ASN A 225 -6.35 15.95 2.28
C ASN A 225 -7.34 14.92 1.70
N LEU A 226 -7.03 13.63 1.86
CA LEU A 226 -7.94 12.55 1.49
C LEU A 226 -9.10 12.51 2.50
N THR A 227 -10.31 12.30 2.00
CA THR A 227 -11.44 11.98 2.86
C THR A 227 -11.28 10.56 3.43
N GLN A 228 -12.04 10.26 4.49
CA GLN A 228 -12.10 8.90 5.03
C GLN A 228 -12.48 7.89 3.95
N GLN A 229 -13.51 8.16 3.13
CA GLN A 229 -13.95 7.25 2.07
C GLN A 229 -12.90 7.01 0.98
N GLU A 230 -12.08 8.01 0.67
CA GLU A 230 -10.95 7.87 -0.27
C GLU A 230 -9.83 7.02 0.34
N THR A 231 -9.58 7.19 1.64
CA THR A 231 -8.56 6.41 2.36
C THR A 231 -9.01 4.96 2.54
N GLU A 232 -10.26 4.72 2.92
CA GLU A 232 -10.91 3.41 2.97
C GLU A 232 -10.81 2.70 1.61
N ARG A 233 -11.13 3.40 0.51
CA ARG A 233 -11.01 2.87 -0.86
C ARG A 233 -9.61 2.36 -1.19
N MET A 234 -8.61 3.16 -0.87
CA MET A 234 -7.22 2.79 -1.09
C MET A 234 -6.85 1.55 -0.28
N VAL A 235 -7.26 1.49 0.99
CA VAL A 235 -6.93 0.37 1.90
C VAL A 235 -7.70 -0.90 1.53
N GLU A 236 -8.95 -0.81 1.06
CA GLU A 236 -9.66 -1.94 0.45
C GLU A 236 -8.84 -2.53 -0.70
N HIS A 237 -8.26 -1.70 -1.56
CA HIS A 237 -7.46 -2.18 -2.68
C HIS A 237 -6.11 -2.77 -2.24
N VAL A 238 -5.48 -2.23 -1.19
CA VAL A 238 -4.28 -2.83 -0.58
C VAL A 238 -4.52 -4.27 -0.14
N TRP A 239 -5.73 -4.60 0.33
CA TRP A 239 -6.12 -5.98 0.62
C TRP A 239 -6.11 -6.86 -0.64
N GLU A 240 -6.63 -6.36 -1.77
CA GLU A 240 -6.63 -7.07 -3.05
C GLU A 240 -5.22 -7.36 -3.57
N LEU A 241 -4.26 -6.53 -3.18
CA LEU A 241 -2.84 -6.64 -3.55
C LEU A 241 -2.02 -7.49 -2.58
N LYS A 242 -2.64 -8.08 -1.54
CA LYS A 242 -1.94 -8.89 -0.54
C LYS A 242 -1.24 -10.07 -1.21
N GLN A 243 0.09 -10.09 -1.11
CA GLN A 243 0.97 -11.08 -1.74
C GLN A 243 0.84 -11.19 -3.27
N ILE A 244 0.35 -10.15 -3.95
CA ILE A 244 0.32 -10.07 -5.41
C ILE A 244 1.65 -9.54 -5.91
N GLN A 245 2.29 -10.29 -6.82
CA GLN A 245 3.57 -9.92 -7.42
C GLN A 245 3.39 -8.94 -8.58
N PHE A 246 4.25 -7.93 -8.57
CA PHE A 246 4.44 -6.98 -9.67
C PHE A 246 5.75 -7.30 -10.38
N ASP A 247 5.80 -7.01 -11.68
CA ASP A 247 7.09 -6.78 -12.34
C ASP A 247 7.77 -5.63 -11.57
N TYR A 248 9.09 -5.72 -11.35
CA TYR A 248 9.83 -4.72 -10.58
C TYR A 248 11.03 -4.27 -11.39
N PHE A 249 11.04 -3.03 -11.86
CA PHE A 249 12.23 -2.37 -12.39
C PHE A 249 12.60 -1.21 -11.47
N PHE A 250 13.83 -1.21 -10.94
CA PHE A 250 14.24 -0.28 -9.87
C PHE A 250 14.17 1.20 -10.24
N PHE A 251 14.36 1.56 -11.52
CA PHE A 251 14.29 2.96 -11.94
C PHE A 251 12.85 3.38 -12.30
N ASP A 252 12.10 2.47 -12.89
CA ASP A 252 10.84 2.74 -13.58
C ASP A 252 9.63 2.55 -12.63
N GLU A 253 9.70 1.55 -11.73
CA GLU A 253 8.57 1.01 -10.97
C GLU A 253 8.86 0.89 -9.47
N ASN A 254 9.59 1.87 -8.93
CA ASN A 254 9.97 1.89 -7.52
C ASN A 254 8.79 2.18 -6.58
N CYS A 255 9.04 2.06 -5.27
CA CYS A 255 8.05 2.30 -4.22
C CYS A 255 7.31 3.63 -4.38
N SER A 256 8.00 4.69 -4.80
CA SER A 256 7.39 6.00 -4.92
C SER A 256 6.39 6.08 -6.07
N TYR A 257 6.63 5.40 -7.19
CA TYR A 257 5.68 5.31 -8.29
C TYR A 257 4.43 4.52 -7.88
N ARG A 258 4.62 3.34 -7.26
CA ARG A 258 3.52 2.45 -6.84
C ARG A 258 2.58 3.09 -5.82
N LEU A 259 3.08 4.00 -4.99
CA LEU A 259 2.23 4.76 -4.07
C LEU A 259 1.39 5.82 -4.80
N LEU A 260 1.85 6.37 -5.93
CA LEU A 260 1.02 7.27 -6.73
C LEU A 260 -0.19 6.52 -7.33
N GLU A 261 0.00 5.27 -7.76
CA GLU A 261 -1.11 4.42 -8.22
C GLU A 261 -2.16 4.22 -7.12
N LEU A 262 -1.72 3.93 -5.89
CA LEU A 262 -2.64 3.83 -4.74
C LEU A 262 -3.39 5.13 -4.45
N LEU A 263 -2.74 6.29 -4.61
CA LEU A 263 -3.41 7.58 -4.47
C LEU A 263 -4.46 7.81 -5.57
N GLN A 264 -4.21 7.35 -6.80
CA GLN A 264 -5.22 7.39 -7.88
C GLN A 264 -6.39 6.46 -7.58
N VAL A 265 -6.15 5.30 -6.97
CA VAL A 265 -7.24 4.46 -6.45
C VAL A 265 -8.01 5.20 -5.38
N ALA A 266 -7.35 5.89 -4.44
CA ALA A 266 -8.02 6.70 -3.43
C ALA A 266 -8.94 7.76 -4.06
N ARG A 267 -8.41 8.56 -4.99
CA ARG A 267 -9.08 9.66 -5.68
C ARG A 267 -8.90 9.53 -7.21
N PRO A 268 -9.88 8.92 -7.92
CA PRO A 268 -9.74 8.53 -9.34
C PRO A 268 -9.61 9.69 -10.33
N SER A 269 -9.90 10.91 -9.89
CA SER A 269 -9.69 12.13 -10.67
C SER A 269 -8.23 12.56 -10.75
N LEU A 270 -7.34 11.93 -9.98
CA LEU A 270 -5.91 12.22 -10.00
C LEU A 270 -5.24 11.61 -11.25
N ARG A 271 -4.19 12.31 -11.71
CA ARG A 271 -3.31 11.92 -12.82
C ARG A 271 -1.85 12.14 -12.39
N LEU A 272 -1.41 11.31 -11.45
CA LEU A 272 -0.10 11.40 -10.82
C LEU A 272 0.97 10.62 -11.59
N THR A 273 0.63 9.45 -12.13
CA THR A 273 1.61 8.56 -12.78
C THR A 273 2.03 9.03 -14.17
N GLU A 274 1.15 9.74 -14.89
CA GLU A 274 1.40 10.24 -16.26
C GLU A 274 2.63 11.15 -16.37
N GLN A 275 3.08 11.75 -15.25
CA GLN A 275 4.24 12.63 -15.19
C GLN A 275 5.58 11.86 -15.19
N PHE A 276 5.54 10.53 -15.04
CA PHE A 276 6.72 9.69 -14.83
C PHE A 276 6.81 8.54 -15.85
N PRO A 277 6.92 8.81 -17.16
CA PRO A 277 6.90 7.78 -18.20
C PRO A 277 8.16 6.90 -18.25
N LEU A 278 9.22 7.25 -17.50
CA LEU A 278 10.52 6.57 -17.54
C LEU A 278 11.07 6.27 -16.14
N THR A 279 10.99 7.22 -15.22
CA THR A 279 11.57 7.08 -13.87
C THR A 279 10.83 8.01 -12.92
N ALA A 280 10.46 7.49 -11.75
CA ALA A 280 9.84 8.28 -10.70
C ALA A 280 10.84 8.51 -9.55
N ILE A 281 11.56 9.62 -9.57
CA ILE A 281 12.46 9.97 -8.46
C ILE A 281 11.59 10.33 -7.24
N PRO A 282 11.86 9.79 -6.05
CA PRO A 282 11.03 10.00 -4.86
C PRO A 282 10.75 11.47 -4.51
N THR A 283 11.71 12.37 -4.73
CA THR A 283 11.48 13.82 -4.53
C THR A 283 10.47 14.40 -5.52
N ASP A 284 10.48 13.91 -6.75
CA ASP A 284 9.57 14.38 -7.80
C ASP A 284 8.16 13.85 -7.57
N THR A 285 7.99 12.64 -7.01
CA THR A 285 6.66 12.12 -6.65
C THR A 285 6.04 12.93 -5.52
N VAL A 286 6.82 13.33 -4.50
CA VAL A 286 6.37 14.25 -3.44
C VAL A 286 5.94 15.60 -4.04
N LYS A 287 6.72 16.11 -5.00
CA LYS A 287 6.38 17.35 -5.71
C LYS A 287 5.08 17.21 -6.49
N ALA A 288 4.88 16.12 -7.24
CA ALA A 288 3.65 15.86 -7.99
C ALA A 288 2.42 15.79 -7.06
N VAL A 289 2.54 15.14 -5.89
CA VAL A 289 1.47 15.08 -4.89
C VAL A 289 1.15 16.48 -4.34
N LYS A 290 2.17 17.31 -4.09
CA LYS A 290 2.00 18.70 -3.65
C LYS A 290 1.32 19.55 -4.73
N GLU A 291 1.75 19.44 -5.98
CA GLU A 291 1.21 20.19 -7.12
C GLU A 291 -0.22 19.79 -7.46
N ALA A 292 -0.58 18.52 -7.23
CA ALA A 292 -1.96 18.04 -7.31
C ALA A 292 -2.87 18.55 -6.18
N GLY A 293 -2.34 19.37 -5.26
CA GLY A 293 -3.11 19.96 -4.16
C GLY A 293 -3.54 18.95 -3.10
N LEU A 294 -2.84 17.81 -2.99
CA LEU A 294 -3.17 16.77 -2.02
C LEU A 294 -2.65 17.07 -0.62
N VAL A 295 -1.65 17.94 -0.47
CA VAL A 295 -0.99 18.17 0.81
C VAL A 295 -1.74 19.21 1.63
N GLN A 296 -2.22 18.81 2.82
CA GLN A 296 -2.86 19.69 3.79
C GLN A 296 -1.85 20.39 4.70
N SER A 297 -0.87 19.64 5.22
CA SER A 297 0.19 20.15 6.10
C SER A 297 1.47 19.34 5.94
N ILE A 298 2.58 19.92 6.37
CA ILE A 298 3.91 19.30 6.32
C ILE A 298 4.51 19.37 7.72
N GLU A 299 4.93 18.21 8.24
CA GLU A 299 5.60 18.08 9.53
C GLU A 299 7.02 17.56 9.32
N TYR A 300 8.00 18.14 10.01
CA TYR A 300 9.38 17.68 9.99
C TYR A 300 9.68 16.91 11.28
N ARG A 301 10.29 15.73 11.14
CA ARG A 301 10.77 14.93 12.26
C ARG A 301 12.30 14.76 12.12
N PRO A 302 13.10 15.30 13.05
CA PRO A 302 14.54 15.17 12.99
C PRO A 302 15.00 13.72 13.24
N SER A 303 16.14 13.39 12.65
CA SER A 303 16.87 12.16 12.95
C SER A 303 17.37 12.14 14.39
N ARG A 304 17.71 10.94 14.88
CA ARG A 304 18.28 10.80 16.22
C ARG A 304 19.62 11.54 16.36
N GLU A 305 20.44 11.52 15.32
CA GLU A 305 21.67 12.31 15.24
C GLU A 305 21.39 13.81 15.33
N ARG A 306 20.44 14.33 14.55
CA ARG A 306 20.09 15.77 14.57
C ARG A 306 19.58 16.21 15.93
N GLU A 307 18.77 15.37 16.60
CA GLU A 307 18.35 15.61 17.98
C GLU A 307 19.52 15.67 18.95
N LEU A 308 20.49 14.75 18.85
CA LEU A 308 21.67 14.72 19.71
C LEU A 308 22.58 15.93 19.48
N LEU A 309 22.84 16.29 18.22
CA LEU A 309 23.63 17.47 17.86
C LEU A 309 22.97 18.75 18.37
N SER A 310 21.65 18.90 18.19
CA SER A 310 20.92 20.06 18.70
C SER A 310 20.94 20.15 20.23
N ARG A 311 20.90 19.02 20.94
CA ARG A 311 21.04 18.99 22.41
C ARG A 311 22.46 19.29 22.87
N ALA A 312 23.47 19.05 22.04
CA ALA A 312 24.87 19.35 22.33
C ALA A 312 25.25 20.80 22.01
N GLU A 313 24.51 21.49 21.13
CA GLU A 313 24.77 22.88 20.73
C GLU A 313 24.94 23.89 21.88
N PRO A 314 24.15 23.87 22.96
CA PRO A 314 24.34 24.80 24.07
C PRO A 314 25.52 24.45 25.01
N LEU A 315 26.14 23.28 24.85
CA LEU A 315 27.22 22.82 25.71
C LEU A 315 28.56 23.44 25.28
N THR A 316 29.35 23.85 26.26
CA THR A 316 30.76 24.21 26.06
C THR A 316 31.60 23.00 25.63
N ASP A 317 32.79 23.25 25.07
CA ASP A 317 33.71 22.17 24.67
C ASP A 317 34.03 21.21 25.83
N GLU A 318 34.14 21.74 27.06
CA GLU A 318 34.39 20.92 28.26
C GLU A 318 33.20 20.02 28.61
N GLU A 319 31.98 20.56 28.60
CA GLU A 319 30.76 19.79 28.84
C GLU A 319 30.51 18.73 27.76
N GLN A 320 30.83 19.03 26.49
CA GLN A 320 30.76 18.04 25.42
C GLN A 320 31.74 16.88 25.65
N GLN A 321 32.96 17.16 26.12
CA GLN A 321 33.91 16.11 26.51
C GLN A 321 33.39 15.28 27.69
N TRP A 322 32.69 15.88 28.64
CA TRP A 322 32.06 15.13 29.73
C TRP A 322 30.97 14.20 29.23
N VAL A 323 30.11 14.66 28.32
CA VAL A 323 29.08 13.83 27.68
C VAL A 323 29.71 12.64 26.96
N LEU A 324 30.79 12.86 26.18
CA LEU A 324 31.52 11.78 25.49
C LEU A 324 32.12 10.78 26.49
N ASN A 325 32.76 11.26 27.55
CA ASN A 325 33.38 10.41 28.58
C ASN A 325 32.34 9.58 29.36
N VAL A 326 31.19 10.17 29.69
CA VAL A 326 30.07 9.45 30.34
C VAL A 326 29.45 8.43 29.40
N SER A 327 29.35 8.74 28.10
CA SER A 327 28.82 7.80 27.11
C SER A 327 29.70 6.56 26.93
N ALA A 328 31.02 6.73 27.07
CA ALA A 328 32.00 5.63 27.01
C ALA A 328 32.07 4.84 28.33
N ASP A 329 31.91 5.51 29.48
CA ASP A 329 31.91 4.88 30.80
C ASP A 329 30.97 5.63 31.77
N GLN A 330 29.80 5.05 32.03
CA GLN A 330 28.80 5.65 32.92
C GLN A 330 29.29 5.82 34.37
N LYS A 331 30.35 5.14 34.80
CA LYS A 331 30.92 5.32 36.14
C LYS A 331 31.53 6.72 36.33
N ARG A 332 31.84 7.43 35.24
CA ARG A 332 32.36 8.81 35.25
C ARG A 332 31.41 9.81 35.90
N LEU A 333 30.10 9.51 35.96
CA LEU A 333 29.09 10.30 36.66
C LEU A 333 29.38 10.45 38.18
N GLN A 334 30.19 9.55 38.75
CA GLN A 334 30.54 9.57 40.17
C GLN A 334 31.84 10.34 40.46
N THR A 335 32.45 10.96 39.45
CA THR A 335 33.70 11.71 39.65
C THR A 335 33.42 13.09 40.23
N PRO A 336 34.28 13.60 41.15
CA PRO A 336 34.09 14.92 41.75
C PRO A 336 33.99 16.05 40.73
N ALA A 337 34.69 15.94 39.61
CA ALA A 337 34.63 16.91 38.51
C ALA A 337 33.24 17.04 37.88
N PHE A 338 32.49 15.92 37.81
CA PHE A 338 31.14 15.91 37.26
C PHE A 338 30.07 16.30 38.30
N GLN A 339 30.34 16.09 39.59
CA GLN A 339 29.43 16.42 40.70
C GLN A 339 29.58 17.85 41.23
N ALA A 340 30.64 18.56 40.85
CA ALA A 340 30.98 19.88 41.38
C ALA A 340 30.45 21.07 40.54
N GLN A 341 29.68 20.82 39.48
CA GLN A 341 28.99 21.85 38.68
C GLN A 341 27.50 21.96 39.00
#